data_AF-A0AAW5EJJ4-F1
#
_entry.id   AF-A0AAW5EJJ4-F1
#
_cell.length_a   1.000
_cell.length_b   1.000
_cell.length_c   1.000
_cell.angle_alpha   90.00
_cell.angle_beta   90.00
_cell.angle_gamma   90.00
#
_symmetry.space_group_name_H-M   'P 1'
#
loop_
_entity.id
_entity.type
_entity.pdbx_description
1 polymer ?
#
loop_
_entity_poly.entity_id
_entity_poly.type
_entity_poly.pdbx_seq_one_letter_code
_entity_poly.pdbx_strand_id
1 'polypeptide(L)'
;SQISDGLPGADAKALNAISDAQSLVVKKIQSLMAITCIICLIVASIAISSLMSSEIHRRKKEIGLLKVLGANTFQIYLLFAGENLIIALVSAVFGFIFGIGLSELISLGIFGYFINIAFIALPLSLVFAGLIAILGCLLPIKNIA
;
A
#
# COMPACT_ATOMS: atom_id res chain seq x y z
N SER A 1 54.52 0.25 -15.44
CA SER A 1 54.87 -0.64 -16.56
C SER A 1 55.50 -1.89 -15.98
N GLN A 2 54.80 -2.99 -15.69
CA GLN A 2 54.50 -4.08 -16.64
C GLN A 2 53.66 -5.18 -15.93
N ILE A 3 52.50 -4.86 -15.36
CA ILE A 3 51.54 -5.89 -14.87
C ILE A 3 50.11 -5.56 -15.33
N SER A 4 50.02 -4.90 -16.48
CA SER A 4 48.77 -4.53 -17.12
C SER A 4 48.76 -5.20 -18.49
N ASP A 5 48.62 -6.52 -18.50
CA ASP A 5 48.20 -7.32 -19.65
C ASP A 5 48.05 -8.77 -19.19
N GLY A 6 46.82 -9.25 -19.05
CA GLY A 6 46.60 -10.68 -18.84
C GLY A 6 45.37 -11.17 -18.08
N LEU A 7 44.32 -10.36 -17.80
CA LEU A 7 42.97 -10.92 -17.60
C LEU A 7 41.87 -9.84 -17.65
N PRO A 8 41.33 -9.48 -18.83
CA PRO A 8 40.16 -8.60 -19.00
C PRO A 8 38.82 -9.20 -18.49
N GLY A 9 38.87 -10.05 -17.46
CA GLY A 9 37.72 -10.75 -16.87
C GLY A 9 37.83 -11.01 -15.35
N ALA A 10 38.96 -10.68 -14.70
CA ALA A 10 39.09 -10.80 -13.24
C ALA A 10 38.34 -9.66 -12.50
N ASP A 11 38.47 -8.43 -12.99
CA ASP A 11 37.75 -7.26 -12.48
C ASP A 11 36.23 -7.41 -12.67
N ALA A 12 35.82 -7.95 -13.83
CA ALA A 12 34.42 -8.24 -14.10
C ALA A 12 33.85 -9.33 -13.18
N LYS A 13 34.59 -10.39 -12.86
CA LYS A 13 34.10 -11.44 -11.93
C LYS A 13 34.07 -11.00 -10.48
N ALA A 14 35.02 -10.18 -10.03
CA ALA A 14 34.98 -9.60 -8.69
C ALA A 14 33.82 -8.62 -8.54
N LEU A 15 33.56 -7.79 -9.56
CA LEU A 15 32.43 -6.85 -9.58
C LEU A 15 31.07 -7.57 -9.66
N ASN A 16 30.96 -8.64 -10.46
CA ASN A 16 29.76 -9.48 -10.50
C ASN A 16 29.54 -10.25 -9.19
N ALA A 17 30.58 -10.78 -8.54
CA ALA A 17 30.45 -11.46 -7.25
C ALA A 17 30.04 -10.50 -6.10
N ILE A 18 30.52 -9.25 -6.12
CA ILE A 18 30.11 -8.21 -5.16
C ILE A 18 28.68 -7.71 -5.48
N SER A 19 28.33 -7.58 -6.76
CA SER A 19 26.98 -7.22 -7.20
C SER A 19 25.96 -8.33 -6.92
N ASP A 20 26.33 -9.60 -7.04
CA ASP A 20 25.50 -10.76 -6.73
C ASP A 20 25.27 -10.88 -5.21
N ALA A 21 26.32 -10.67 -4.41
CA ALA A 21 26.20 -10.63 -2.95
C ALA A 21 25.34 -9.44 -2.47
N GLN A 22 25.52 -8.25 -3.06
CA GLN A 22 24.69 -7.08 -2.77
C GLN A 22 23.24 -7.28 -3.22
N SER A 23 23.02 -7.84 -4.41
CA SER A 23 21.68 -8.12 -4.95
C SER A 23 20.94 -9.15 -4.10
N LEU A 24 21.63 -10.15 -3.55
CA LEU A 24 21.04 -11.11 -2.61
C LEU A 24 20.55 -10.42 -1.33
N VAL A 25 21.36 -9.54 -0.74
CA VAL A 25 20.96 -8.79 0.48
C VAL A 25 19.82 -7.83 0.19
N VAL A 26 19.90 -7.05 -0.89
CA VAL A 26 18.84 -6.11 -1.31
C VAL A 26 17.53 -6.85 -1.60
N LYS A 27 17.58 -7.98 -2.31
CA LYS A 27 16.40 -8.80 -2.62
C LYS A 27 15.77 -9.41 -1.37
N LYS A 28 16.58 -9.77 -0.37
CA LYS A 28 16.09 -10.28 0.93
C LYS A 28 15.37 -9.18 1.70
N ILE A 29 15.94 -7.98 1.78
CA ILE A 29 15.31 -6.81 2.40
C ILE A 29 14.01 -6.44 1.66
N GLN A 30 14.03 -6.41 0.33
CA GLN A 30 12.85 -6.15 -0.49
C GLN A 30 11.74 -7.18 -0.23
N SER A 31 12.09 -8.46 -0.10
CA SER A 31 11.12 -9.51 0.23
C SER A 31 10.50 -9.31 1.60
N LEU A 32 11.28 -8.93 2.62
CA LEU A 32 10.76 -8.67 3.96
C LEU A 32 9.81 -7.46 3.94
N MET A 33 10.20 -6.37 3.27
CA MET A 33 9.36 -5.18 3.10
C MET A 33 8.05 -5.50 2.35
N ALA A 34 8.11 -6.35 1.33
CA ALA A 34 6.92 -6.79 0.60
C ALA A 34 5.95 -7.55 1.51
N ILE A 35 6.46 -8.45 2.36
CA ILE A 35 5.64 -9.18 3.33
C ILE A 35 5.03 -8.22 4.35
N THR A 36 5.81 -7.28 4.90
CA THR A 36 5.30 -6.27 5.84
C THR A 36 4.21 -5.41 5.21
N CYS A 37 4.38 -5.01 3.94
CA CYS A 37 3.37 -4.28 3.19
C CYS A 37 2.06 -5.07 3.14
N ILE A 38 2.10 -6.35 2.76
CA ILE A 38 0.91 -7.23 2.71
C ILE A 38 0.23 -7.30 4.08
N ILE A 39 0.99 -7.44 5.17
CA ILE A 39 0.43 -7.45 6.53
C ILE A 39 -0.27 -6.13 6.84
N CYS A 40 0.34 -4.99 6.53
CA CYS A 40 -0.27 -3.67 6.71
C CYS A 40 -1.57 -3.52 5.91
N LEU A 41 -1.63 -4.04 4.67
CA LEU A 41 -2.85 -4.04 3.85
C LEU A 41 -3.99 -4.81 4.54
N ILE A 42 -3.69 -5.99 5.09
CA ILE A 42 -4.66 -6.83 5.79
C ILE A 42 -5.17 -6.11 7.05
N VAL A 43 -4.25 -5.54 7.85
CA VAL A 43 -4.61 -4.80 9.07
C VAL A 43 -5.49 -3.59 8.77
N ALA A 44 -5.16 -2.82 7.72
CA ALA A 44 -5.98 -1.68 7.29
C ALA A 44 -7.38 -2.12 6.87
N SER A 45 -7.50 -3.20 6.10
CA SER A 45 -8.79 -3.77 5.69
C SER A 45 -9.64 -4.19 6.89
N ILE A 46 -9.04 -4.82 7.91
CA ILE A 46 -9.72 -5.20 9.15
C ILE A 46 -10.16 -3.97 9.95
N ALA A 47 -9.33 -2.93 10.03
CA ALA A 47 -9.66 -1.68 10.71
C ALA A 47 -10.88 -1.00 10.09
N ILE A 48 -10.92 -0.89 8.76
CA ILE A 48 -12.06 -0.33 8.02
C ILE A 48 -13.32 -1.19 8.25
N SER A 49 -13.19 -2.51 8.17
CA SER A 49 -14.31 -3.43 8.40
C SER A 49 -14.90 -3.27 9.81
N SER A 50 -14.04 -3.11 10.81
CA SER A 50 -14.45 -2.91 12.21
C SER A 50 -15.14 -1.55 12.40
N LEU A 51 -14.65 -0.51 11.73
CA LEU A 51 -15.26 0.82 11.74
C LEU A 51 -16.66 0.79 11.13
N MET A 52 -16.80 0.20 9.94
CA MET A 52 -18.09 0.03 9.26
C MET A 52 -19.09 -0.74 10.11
N SER A 53 -18.66 -1.84 10.74
CA SER A 53 -19.53 -2.63 11.64
C SER A 53 -20.02 -1.79 12.83
N SER A 54 -19.14 -1.00 13.45
CA SER A 54 -19.49 -0.08 14.55
C SER A 54 -20.50 0.98 14.11
N GLU A 55 -20.29 1.59 12.94
CA GLU A 55 -21.14 2.65 12.41
C GLU A 55 -22.53 2.15 12.03
N ILE A 56 -22.59 0.97 11.37
CA ILE A 56 -23.86 0.28 11.10
C ILE A 56 -24.58 -0.01 12.42
N HIS A 57 -23.90 -0.51 13.46
CA HIS A 57 -24.54 -0.77 14.76
C HIS A 57 -25.16 0.49 15.40
N ARG A 58 -24.53 1.65 15.27
CA ARG A 58 -25.07 2.92 15.77
C ARG A 58 -26.31 3.36 14.98
N ARG A 59 -26.29 3.21 13.65
CA ARG A 59 -27.39 3.61 12.75
C ARG A 59 -28.43 2.51 12.49
N LYS A 60 -28.24 1.30 13.02
CA LYS A 60 -29.12 0.12 12.83
C LYS A 60 -30.57 0.38 13.24
N LYS A 61 -30.81 1.17 14.30
CA LYS A 61 -32.17 1.51 14.75
C LYS A 61 -32.91 2.38 13.73
N GLU A 62 -32.24 3.36 13.14
CA GLU A 62 -32.79 4.24 12.10
C GLU A 62 -33.00 3.48 10.78
N ILE A 63 -32.02 2.67 10.39
CA ILE A 63 -32.08 1.79 9.21
C ILE A 63 -33.21 0.77 9.35
N GLY A 64 -33.40 0.19 10.53
CA GLY A 64 -34.48 -0.75 10.82
C GLY A 64 -35.87 -0.13 10.64
N LEU A 65 -36.05 1.10 11.11
CA LEU A 65 -37.30 1.86 10.92
C LEU A 65 -37.55 2.17 9.43
N LEU A 66 -36.52 2.62 8.71
CA LEU A 66 -36.61 2.90 7.28
C LEU A 66 -36.89 1.63 6.45
N LYS A 67 -36.34 0.48 6.86
CA LYS A 67 -36.54 -0.80 6.18
C LYS A 67 -37.96 -1.34 6.33
N VAL A 68 -38.62 -1.07 7.46
CA VAL A 68 -40.06 -1.36 7.66
C VAL A 68 -40.94 -0.44 6.80
N LEU A 69 -40.47 0.77 6.49
CA LEU A 69 -41.08 1.70 5.53
C LEU A 69 -40.75 1.35 4.06
N GLY A 70 -40.02 0.27 3.80
CA GLY A 70 -39.69 -0.22 2.45
C GLY A 70 -38.35 0.26 1.89
N ALA A 71 -37.50 0.92 2.69
CA ALA A 71 -36.19 1.40 2.22
C ALA A 71 -35.21 0.23 1.95
N ASN A 72 -34.52 0.32 0.82
CA ASN A 72 -33.65 -0.74 0.33
C ASN A 72 -32.28 -0.73 1.04
N THR A 73 -31.84 -1.88 1.55
CA THR A 73 -30.53 -2.04 2.24
C THR A 73 -29.35 -1.75 1.30
N PHE A 74 -29.57 -1.87 -0.01
CA PHE A 74 -28.59 -1.56 -1.05
C PHE A 74 -28.21 -0.06 -1.10
N GLN A 75 -29.13 0.84 -0.77
CA GLN A 75 -28.89 2.28 -0.83
C GLN A 75 -27.93 2.74 0.27
N ILE A 76 -28.02 2.09 1.44
CA ILE A 76 -27.14 2.31 2.58
C ILE A 76 -25.72 1.83 2.25
N TYR A 77 -25.60 0.67 1.58
CA TYR A 77 -24.32 0.15 1.11
C TYR A 77 -23.63 1.12 0.14
N LEU A 78 -24.37 1.65 -0.84
CA LEU A 78 -23.80 2.56 -1.85
C LEU A 78 -23.31 3.88 -1.22
N LEU A 79 -24.00 4.37 -0.19
CA LEU A 79 -23.59 5.53 0.59
C LEU A 79 -22.25 5.27 1.32
N PHE A 80 -22.14 4.15 2.04
CA PHE A 80 -20.92 3.79 2.77
C PHE A 80 -19.74 3.50 1.84
N ALA A 81 -19.99 2.83 0.70
CA ALA A 81 -18.97 2.62 -0.32
C ALA A 81 -18.45 3.96 -0.88
N GLY A 82 -19.34 4.94 -1.07
CA GLY A 82 -18.97 6.30 -1.47
C GLY A 82 -18.11 7.02 -0.42
N GLU A 83 -18.50 6.99 0.86
CA GLU A 83 -17.71 7.56 1.96
C GLU A 83 -16.32 6.92 2.04
N ASN A 84 -16.23 5.58 2.00
CA ASN A 84 -14.96 4.88 2.06
C ASN A 84 -14.06 5.19 0.85
N LEU A 85 -14.64 5.39 -0.34
CA LEU A 85 -13.88 5.74 -1.53
C LEU A 85 -13.25 7.13 -1.40
N ILE A 86 -13.97 8.09 -0.82
CA ILE A 86 -13.45 9.44 -0.53
C ILE A 86 -12.32 9.36 0.49
N ILE A 87 -12.50 8.62 1.58
CA ILE A 87 -11.47 8.45 2.63
C ILE A 87 -10.22 7.76 2.06
N ALA A 88 -10.40 6.76 1.18
CA ALA A 88 -9.31 6.06 0.52
C ALA A 88 -8.52 6.96 -0.43
N LEU A 89 -9.21 7.80 -1.21
CA LEU A 89 -8.56 8.79 -2.09
C LEU A 89 -7.74 9.79 -1.27
N VAL A 90 -8.32 10.33 -0.19
CA VAL A 90 -7.63 11.26 0.70
C VAL A 90 -6.39 10.59 1.30
N SER A 91 -6.54 9.39 1.84
CA SER A 91 -5.43 8.62 2.43
C SER A 91 -4.33 8.31 1.42
N ALA A 92 -4.68 8.01 0.16
CA ALA A 92 -3.71 7.76 -0.92
C ALA A 92 -2.88 9.01 -1.25
N VAL A 93 -3.53 10.17 -1.35
CA VAL A 93 -2.86 11.45 -1.60
C VAL A 93 -1.91 11.79 -0.44
N PHE A 94 -2.39 11.69 0.80
CA PHE A 94 -1.56 11.93 1.99
C PHE A 94 -0.40 10.94 2.07
N GLY A 95 -0.64 9.65 1.86
CA GLY A 95 0.40 8.62 1.88
C GLY A 95 1.46 8.84 0.80
N PHE A 96 1.08 9.28 -0.39
CA PHE A 96 2.00 9.62 -1.47
C PHE A 96 2.88 10.83 -1.12
N ILE A 97 2.27 11.91 -0.60
CA ILE A 97 2.99 13.11 -0.17
C ILE A 97 3.99 12.78 0.94
N PHE A 98 3.54 12.06 1.98
CA PHE A 98 4.42 11.65 3.08
C PHE A 98 5.49 10.67 2.62
N GLY A 99 5.18 9.76 1.71
CA GLY A 99 6.14 8.80 1.15
C GLY A 99 7.28 9.50 0.40
N ILE A 100 6.95 10.48 -0.46
CA ILE A 100 7.95 11.29 -1.15
C ILE A 100 8.76 12.12 -0.15
N GLY A 101 8.09 12.81 0.78
CA GLY A 101 8.76 13.65 1.77
C GLY A 101 9.74 12.87 2.65
N LEU A 102 9.36 11.67 3.10
CA LEU A 102 10.24 10.75 3.83
C LEU A 102 11.40 10.27 2.95
N SER A 103 11.11 9.92 1.70
CA SER A 103 12.14 9.48 0.75
C SER A 103 13.19 10.57 0.53
N GLU A 104 12.80 11.82 0.31
CA GLU A 104 13.74 12.95 0.17
C GLU A 104 14.55 13.19 1.44
N LEU A 105 13.91 13.16 2.61
CA LEU A 105 14.58 13.38 3.90
C LEU A 105 15.68 12.34 4.16
N ILE A 106 15.38 11.07 3.86
CA ILE A 106 16.33 9.96 4.01
C ILE A 106 17.41 10.00 2.93
N SER A 107 17.06 10.34 1.69
CA SER A 107 18.02 10.40 0.57
C SER A 107 19.06 11.50 0.76
N LEU A 108 18.64 12.67 1.29
CA LEU A 108 19.53 13.78 1.62
C LEU A 108 20.49 13.42 2.78
N GLY A 109 19.99 12.68 3.78
CA GLY A 109 20.75 12.34 4.99
C GLY A 109 21.79 11.23 4.82
N ILE A 110 21.58 10.28 3.90
CA ILE A 110 22.43 9.07 3.79
C ILE A 110 23.29 9.06 2.52
N PHE A 111 22.75 9.46 1.37
CA PHE A 111 23.40 9.21 0.06
C PHE A 111 23.82 10.47 -0.69
N GLY A 112 23.37 11.67 -0.29
CA GLY A 112 23.71 12.92 -0.99
C GLY A 112 23.31 12.95 -2.47
N TYR A 113 22.45 12.01 -2.90
CA TYR A 113 22.01 11.81 -4.27
C TYR A 113 20.49 11.84 -4.34
N PHE A 114 19.95 12.45 -5.39
CA PHE A 114 18.52 12.51 -5.65
C PHE A 114 18.04 11.16 -6.18
N ILE A 115 17.30 10.41 -5.36
CA ILE A 115 16.55 9.24 -5.83
C ILE A 115 15.55 9.73 -6.88
N ASN A 116 15.63 9.14 -8.08
CA ASN A 116 14.69 9.44 -9.14
C ASN A 116 13.32 8.88 -8.74
N ILE A 117 12.35 9.76 -8.48
CA ILE A 117 10.98 9.37 -8.16
C ILE A 117 10.44 8.62 -9.38
N ALA A 118 10.26 7.31 -9.23
CA ALA A 118 9.71 6.49 -10.29
C ALA A 118 8.25 6.91 -10.52
N PHE A 119 7.96 7.55 -11.65
CA PHE A 119 6.62 8.02 -12.03
C PHE A 119 5.56 6.90 -11.96
N ILE A 120 6.00 5.64 -12.08
CA ILE A 120 5.19 4.43 -11.94
C ILE A 120 4.65 4.18 -10.51
N ALA A 121 5.25 4.78 -9.48
CA ALA A 121 4.85 4.57 -8.09
C ALA A 121 3.49 5.24 -7.76
N LEU A 122 3.14 6.32 -8.46
CA LEU A 122 1.87 7.04 -8.28
C LEU A 122 0.65 6.22 -8.72
N PRO A 123 0.57 5.67 -9.94
CA PRO A 123 -0.57 4.82 -10.31
C PRO A 123 -0.62 3.55 -9.47
N LEU A 124 0.54 3.01 -9.06
CA LEU A 124 0.60 1.80 -8.25
C LEU A 124 0.01 2.02 -6.84
N SER A 125 0.34 3.13 -6.18
CA SER A 125 -0.21 3.46 -4.85
C SER A 125 -1.72 3.69 -4.90
N LEU A 126 -2.21 4.31 -5.98
CA LEU A 126 -3.64 4.52 -6.21
C LEU A 126 -4.39 3.19 -6.40
N VAL A 127 -3.80 2.25 -7.16
CA VAL A 127 -4.36 0.89 -7.34
C VAL A 127 -4.41 0.15 -6.01
N PHE A 128 -3.35 0.19 -5.20
CA PHE A 128 -3.35 -0.44 -3.88
C PHE A 128 -4.38 0.18 -2.94
N ALA A 129 -4.49 1.51 -2.88
CA ALA A 129 -5.51 2.19 -2.08
C ALA A 129 -6.93 1.79 -2.48
N GLY A 130 -7.21 1.74 -3.79
CA GLY A 130 -8.49 1.25 -4.31
C GLY A 130 -8.78 -0.19 -3.94
N LEU A 131 -7.78 -1.08 -4.06
CA LEU A 131 -7.88 -2.49 -3.66
C LEU A 131 -8.24 -2.63 -2.17
N ILE A 132 -7.58 -1.90 -1.29
CA ILE A 132 -7.84 -1.93 0.16
C ILE A 132 -9.25 -1.43 0.47
N ALA A 133 -9.67 -0.34 -0.17
CA ALA A 133 -11.00 0.22 0.04
C ALA A 133 -12.11 -0.76 -0.35
N ILE A 134 -11.93 -1.44 -1.49
CA ILE A 134 -12.87 -2.46 -1.97
C ILE A 134 -12.86 -3.67 -1.04
N LEU A 135 -11.69 -4.20 -0.67
CA LEU A 135 -11.55 -5.35 0.22
C LEU A 135 -12.14 -5.08 1.61
N GLY A 136 -11.86 -3.91 2.19
CA GLY A 136 -12.40 -3.49 3.49
C GLY A 136 -13.92 -3.32 3.49
N CYS A 137 -14.52 -2.94 2.36
CA CYS A 137 -15.97 -2.87 2.19
C CYS A 137 -16.62 -4.24 1.96
N LEU A 138 -15.94 -5.18 1.30
CA LEU A 138 -16.52 -6.51 0.99
C LEU A 138 -16.54 -7.45 2.19
N LEU A 139 -15.57 -7.35 3.11
CA LEU A 139 -15.52 -8.19 4.31
C LEU A 139 -16.80 -8.12 5.19
N PRO A 140 -17.34 -6.94 5.53
CA PRO A 140 -18.57 -6.86 6.33
C PRO A 140 -19.81 -7.41 5.61
N ILE A 141 -19.88 -7.37 4.28
CA ILE A 141 -21.02 -7.91 3.50
C ILE A 141 -21.21 -9.40 3.78
N LYS A 142 -20.10 -10.15 3.82
CA LYS A 142 -20.15 -11.60 4.00
C LYS A 142 -20.55 -12.01 5.43
N ASN A 143 -20.40 -11.12 6.42
CA ASN A 143 -20.86 -11.36 7.78
C ASN A 143 -22.33 -10.96 8.02
N ILE A 144 -22.99 -10.35 7.04
CA ILE A 144 -24.39 -9.90 7.14
C ILE A 144 -25.33 -10.77 6.27
N ALA A 145 -24.77 -11.59 5.36
CA ALA A 145 -25.50 -12.55 4.51
C ALA A 145 -25.60 -13.95 5.14
#